data_AF-A0A7C5IRH0-F1
#
_entry.id   AF-A0A7C5IRH0-F1
#
_cell.length_a   1.000
_cell.length_b   1.000
_cell.length_c   1.000
_cell.angle_alpha   90.00
_cell.angle_beta   90.00
_cell.angle_gamma   90.00
#
_symmetry.space_group_name_H-M   'P 1'
#
loop_
_entity.id
_entity.type
_entity.pdbx_description
1 polymer ?
#
loop_
_entity_poly.entity_id
_entity_poly.type
_entity_poly.pdbx_seq_one_letter_code
_entity_poly.pdbx_strand_id
1 'polypeptide(L)'
;MADQNNSSNYNEDSIVSLDPLEHIRLRPGMYIGKLGDGSSPDDGIYILLKEVLDNSIDEFMMGVGKTIEVSVTSQRVRVRDYGRGIPLGKVIDCVSQINTGGKFDSKAFQKSIGLNGVGTKAVNALSGSFMVQAYRDGKTKVAEFQQGKITNDAPISENTMRHGTLTVFSPDEDIFRKYKYNPEYVENMIRNYVFLNRGLTIVFNGEKFYSENGLRDLLEYHTEEAERRYPIIHFQDDEIEVALTHGSTYGEQYYTFVNGQNTTQGGTHQSA
;
A
#
# COMPACT_ATOMS: atom_id res chain seq x y z
N MET A 1 48.55 20.14 -30.65
CA MET A 1 49.07 19.02 -29.86
C MET A 1 47.90 18.42 -29.09
N ALA A 2 47.66 17.12 -29.31
CA ALA A 2 46.98 16.12 -28.47
C ALA A 2 45.66 16.53 -27.80
N ASP A 3 44.52 16.07 -28.30
CA ASP A 3 43.84 14.80 -27.95
C ASP A 3 43.01 14.89 -26.67
N GLN A 4 41.70 14.68 -26.81
CA GLN A 4 41.01 13.58 -26.13
C GLN A 4 39.67 13.30 -26.83
N ASN A 5 39.71 12.42 -27.83
CA ASN A 5 38.58 11.61 -28.22
C ASN A 5 38.23 10.69 -27.04
N ASN A 6 37.27 11.08 -26.23
CA ASN A 6 36.68 10.18 -25.24
C ASN A 6 35.68 9.27 -25.98
N SER A 7 36.19 8.37 -26.81
CA SER A 7 35.38 7.28 -27.36
C SER A 7 35.01 6.38 -26.20
N SER A 8 33.81 6.57 -25.65
CA SER A 8 33.23 5.65 -24.67
C SER A 8 33.24 4.26 -25.30
N ASN A 9 34.11 3.39 -24.76
CA ASN A 9 34.30 2.02 -25.24
C ASN A 9 33.05 1.20 -24.89
N TYR A 10 32.01 1.35 -25.69
CA TYR A 10 30.77 0.58 -25.58
C TYR A 10 31.03 -0.80 -26.18
N ASN A 11 31.34 -1.75 -25.30
CA ASN A 11 31.66 -3.13 -25.64
C ASN A 11 30.61 -4.08 -25.01
N GLU A 12 30.77 -5.39 -25.21
CA GLU A 12 29.87 -6.40 -24.66
C GLU A 12 29.76 -6.32 -23.12
N ASP A 13 30.84 -5.96 -22.43
CA ASP A 13 30.86 -5.74 -20.97
C ASP A 13 30.03 -4.53 -20.52
N SER A 14 29.66 -3.62 -21.45
CA SER A 14 28.79 -2.48 -21.17
C SER A 14 27.31 -2.89 -21.05
N ILE A 15 26.96 -4.11 -21.43
CA ILE A 15 25.62 -4.68 -21.28
C ILE A 15 25.52 -5.40 -19.93
N VAL A 16 24.83 -4.78 -18.97
CA VAL A 16 24.65 -5.34 -17.62
C VAL A 16 23.18 -5.68 -17.39
N SER A 17 22.92 -6.92 -16.93
CA SER A 17 21.61 -7.31 -16.39
C SER A 17 21.64 -7.13 -14.87
N LEU A 18 20.74 -6.29 -14.35
CA LEU A 18 20.62 -6.06 -12.91
C LEU A 18 19.68 -7.08 -12.27
N ASP A 19 19.96 -7.44 -11.03
CA ASP A 19 18.96 -8.12 -10.20
C ASP A 19 17.70 -7.23 -10.10
N PRO A 20 16.49 -7.79 -10.16
CA PRO A 20 15.29 -6.97 -10.19
C PRO A 20 15.09 -6.08 -8.94
N LEU A 21 15.54 -6.50 -7.75
CA LEU A 21 15.48 -5.66 -6.55
C LEU A 21 16.55 -4.56 -6.59
N GLU A 22 17.72 -4.83 -7.17
CA GLU A 22 18.73 -3.81 -7.43
C GLU A 22 18.23 -2.75 -8.43
N HIS A 23 17.50 -3.16 -9.46
CA HIS A 23 16.86 -2.24 -10.40
C HIS A 23 15.84 -1.33 -9.69
N ILE A 24 15.01 -1.87 -8.79
CA ILE A 24 14.08 -1.08 -7.98
C ILE A 24 14.83 -0.01 -7.17
N ARG A 25 15.94 -0.38 -6.52
CA ARG A 25 16.74 0.56 -5.73
C ARG A 25 17.44 1.62 -6.58
N LEU A 26 17.87 1.27 -7.79
CA LEU A 26 18.52 2.19 -8.73
C LEU A 26 17.51 3.19 -9.35
N ARG A 27 16.27 2.75 -9.55
CA ARG A 27 15.20 3.51 -10.20
C ARG A 27 13.91 3.50 -9.37
N PRO A 28 13.96 3.97 -8.10
CA PRO A 28 12.82 3.87 -7.19
C PRO A 28 11.59 4.60 -7.73
N GLY A 29 11.80 5.75 -8.41
CA GLY A 29 10.68 6.54 -8.89
C GLY A 29 9.84 5.88 -9.98
N MET A 30 10.34 4.83 -10.65
CA MET A 30 9.52 4.02 -11.56
C MET A 30 8.48 3.16 -10.82
N TYR A 31 8.73 2.84 -9.56
CA TYR A 31 7.90 1.92 -8.77
C TYR A 31 7.03 2.65 -7.74
N ILE A 32 7.52 3.75 -7.20
CA ILE A 32 6.86 4.50 -6.11
C ILE A 32 6.64 5.98 -6.44
N GLY A 33 6.92 6.41 -7.67
CA GLY A 33 6.73 7.79 -8.10
C GLY A 33 7.77 8.75 -7.50
N LYS A 34 7.32 9.80 -6.83
CA LYS A 34 8.22 10.83 -6.30
C LYS A 34 8.92 10.32 -5.04
N LEU A 35 10.26 10.37 -5.03
CA LEU A 35 10.99 10.33 -3.76
C LEU A 35 10.70 11.62 -2.99
N GLY A 36 10.45 11.51 -1.68
CA GLY A 36 10.18 12.68 -0.86
C GLY A 36 10.42 12.43 0.62
N ASP A 37 10.39 13.53 1.37
CA ASP A 37 10.68 13.58 2.80
C ASP A 37 9.42 13.42 3.67
N GLY A 38 8.26 13.25 3.05
CA GLY A 38 6.97 13.12 3.72
C GLY A 38 6.18 14.43 3.80
N SER A 39 6.69 15.52 3.21
CA SER A 39 5.99 16.82 3.12
C SER A 39 4.79 16.79 2.17
N SER A 40 4.73 15.84 1.24
CA SER A 40 3.66 15.72 0.25
C SER A 40 2.96 14.35 0.34
N PRO A 41 1.62 14.26 0.23
CA PRO A 41 0.88 13.01 0.36
C PRO A 41 1.17 11.98 -0.76
N ASP A 42 1.73 12.42 -1.89
CA ASP A 42 2.19 11.59 -3.01
C ASP A 42 3.65 11.14 -2.88
N ASP A 43 4.34 11.50 -1.79
CA ASP A 43 5.71 11.04 -1.54
C ASP A 43 5.77 9.52 -1.37
N GLY A 44 6.79 8.92 -1.95
CA GLY A 44 6.92 7.47 -2.07
C GLY A 44 6.92 6.71 -0.73
N ILE A 45 7.27 7.35 0.39
CA ILE A 45 7.16 6.72 1.72
C ILE A 45 5.72 6.34 2.07
N TYR A 46 4.73 7.11 1.61
CA TYR A 46 3.30 6.80 1.79
C TYR A 46 2.86 5.71 0.83
N ILE A 47 3.41 5.68 -0.39
CA ILE A 47 3.19 4.58 -1.34
C ILE A 47 3.72 3.26 -0.77
N LEU A 48 4.87 3.25 -0.08
CA LEU A 48 5.36 2.04 0.58
C LEU A 48 4.37 1.50 1.63
N LEU A 49 3.81 2.39 2.46
CA LEU A 49 2.78 2.00 3.43
C LEU A 49 1.50 1.53 2.72
N LYS A 50 1.07 2.25 1.67
CA LYS A 50 -0.09 1.91 0.83
C LYS A 50 0.02 0.49 0.28
N GLU A 51 1.16 0.09 -0.28
CA GLU A 51 1.36 -1.25 -0.83
C GLU A 51 1.26 -2.39 0.20
N VAL A 52 1.61 -2.12 1.47
CA VAL A 52 1.42 -3.08 2.56
C VAL A 52 -0.04 -3.14 3.02
N LEU A 53 -0.70 -1.99 3.09
CA LEU A 53 -2.13 -1.89 3.43
C LEU A 53 -3.00 -2.56 2.36
N ASP A 54 -2.73 -2.33 1.08
CA ASP A 54 -3.48 -2.90 -0.05
C ASP A 54 -3.53 -4.43 0.03
N ASN A 55 -2.39 -5.07 0.33
CA ASN A 55 -2.36 -6.53 0.50
C ASN A 55 -3.15 -7.00 1.73
N SER A 56 -3.21 -6.20 2.78
CA SER A 56 -4.00 -6.50 3.99
C SER A 56 -5.50 -6.34 3.70
N ILE A 57 -5.87 -5.35 2.87
CA ILE A 57 -7.25 -5.08 2.46
C ILE A 57 -7.72 -6.13 1.44
N ASP A 58 -6.84 -6.63 0.58
CA ASP A 58 -7.17 -7.74 -0.32
C ASP A 58 -7.62 -9.00 0.45
N GLU A 59 -7.04 -9.28 1.63
CA GLU A 59 -7.52 -10.36 2.49
C GLU A 59 -8.95 -10.08 3.02
N PHE A 60 -9.22 -8.84 3.43
CA PHE A 60 -10.55 -8.40 3.87
C PHE A 60 -11.59 -8.54 2.74
N MET A 61 -11.26 -8.11 1.52
CA MET A 61 -12.14 -8.22 0.35
C MET A 61 -12.44 -9.68 0.00
N MET A 62 -11.54 -10.61 0.34
CA MET A 62 -11.78 -12.06 0.24
C MET A 62 -12.62 -12.62 1.40
N GLY A 63 -13.15 -11.76 2.26
CA GLY A 63 -13.99 -12.11 3.40
C GLY A 63 -13.22 -12.61 4.62
N VAL A 64 -11.89 -12.44 4.67
CA VAL A 64 -11.06 -12.96 5.76
C VAL A 64 -10.32 -11.83 6.49
N GLY A 65 -10.49 -11.79 7.80
CA GLY A 65 -9.99 -10.67 8.61
C GLY A 65 -10.91 -9.45 8.46
N LYS A 66 -11.17 -8.74 9.56
CA LYS A 66 -11.99 -7.51 9.57
C LYS A 66 -11.29 -6.35 10.24
N THR A 67 -10.04 -6.56 10.62
CA THR A 67 -9.26 -5.62 11.42
C THR A 67 -7.86 -5.58 10.87
N ILE A 68 -7.33 -4.39 10.63
CA ILE A 68 -5.93 -4.17 10.33
C ILE A 68 -5.39 -3.24 11.42
N GLU A 69 -4.32 -3.63 12.09
CA GLU A 69 -3.59 -2.75 13.01
C GLU A 69 -2.43 -2.10 12.26
N VAL A 70 -2.37 -0.78 12.35
CA VAL A 70 -1.35 0.05 11.73
C VAL A 70 -0.69 0.86 12.84
N SER A 71 0.64 0.81 12.90
CA SER A 71 1.41 1.69 13.77
C SER A 71 2.49 2.35 12.94
N VAL A 72 2.49 3.68 12.93
CA VAL A 72 3.51 4.48 12.27
C VAL A 72 4.13 5.37 13.33
N THR A 73 5.40 5.09 13.62
CA THR A 73 6.26 6.02 14.37
C THR A 73 7.12 6.80 13.37
N SER A 74 8.05 7.65 13.83
CA SER A 74 8.81 8.58 12.97
C SER A 74 9.32 7.96 11.65
N GLN A 75 9.88 6.75 11.71
CA GLN A 75 10.44 6.05 10.55
C GLN A 75 10.12 4.54 10.51
N ARG A 76 9.34 4.02 11.46
CA ARG A 76 9.01 2.60 11.52
C ARG A 76 7.52 2.41 11.32
N VAL A 77 7.19 1.59 10.35
CA VAL A 77 5.83 1.21 10.00
C VAL A 77 5.61 -0.24 10.40
N ARG A 78 4.50 -0.52 11.06
CA ARG A 78 4.02 -1.85 11.42
C ARG A 78 2.59 -2.02 10.93
N VAL A 79 2.32 -3.06 10.17
CA VAL A 79 0.98 -3.42 9.68
C VAL A 79 0.70 -4.88 10.03
N ARG A 80 -0.42 -5.17 10.70
CA ARG A 80 -0.86 -6.52 11.08
C ARG A 80 -2.30 -6.75 10.64
N ASP A 81 -2.55 -7.82 9.87
CA ASP A 81 -3.82 -7.97 9.15
C ASP A 81 -4.87 -9.00 9.58
N TYR A 82 -4.69 -9.98 10.46
CA TYR A 82 -5.70 -11.03 10.74
C TYR A 82 -6.38 -11.76 9.55
N GLY A 83 -5.78 -11.75 8.35
CA GLY A 83 -6.26 -12.48 7.17
C GLY A 83 -5.92 -13.97 7.21
N ARG A 84 -5.81 -14.62 6.04
CA ARG A 84 -5.43 -16.04 5.93
C ARG A 84 -3.98 -16.30 6.33
N GLY A 85 -3.12 -15.30 6.13
CA GLY A 85 -1.67 -15.39 6.28
C GLY A 85 -1.00 -15.99 5.03
N ILE A 86 0.17 -15.44 4.68
CA ILE A 86 0.98 -15.95 3.56
C ILE A 86 1.29 -17.44 3.81
N PRO A 87 1.22 -18.32 2.79
CA PRO A 87 1.67 -19.70 2.93
C PRO A 87 3.11 -19.75 3.46
N LEU A 88 3.35 -20.51 4.54
CA LEU A 88 4.60 -20.43 5.31
C LEU A 88 5.85 -20.73 4.46
N GLY A 89 5.76 -21.67 3.52
CA GLY A 89 6.85 -22.00 2.60
C GLY A 89 7.09 -20.97 1.49
N LYS A 90 6.26 -19.92 1.39
CA LYS A 90 6.32 -18.88 0.36
C LYS A 90 6.50 -17.46 0.92
N VAL A 91 6.73 -17.32 2.23
CA VAL A 91 6.91 -16.01 2.88
C VAL A 91 8.00 -15.17 2.22
N ILE A 92 9.17 -15.76 1.98
CA ILE A 92 10.29 -15.08 1.31
C ILE A 92 9.93 -14.73 -0.13
N ASP A 93 9.50 -15.70 -0.92
CA ASP A 93 9.17 -15.51 -2.34
C ASP A 93 8.13 -14.39 -2.55
N CYS A 94 7.13 -14.30 -1.67
CA CYS A 94 6.09 -13.28 -1.74
C CYS A 94 6.60 -11.85 -1.54
N VAL A 95 7.80 -11.65 -0.97
CA VAL A 95 8.36 -10.33 -0.68
C VAL A 95 9.71 -10.05 -1.35
N SER A 96 10.39 -11.06 -1.92
CA SER A 96 11.68 -10.88 -2.60
C SER A 96 11.69 -11.27 -4.09
N GLN A 97 10.77 -12.13 -4.54
CA GLN A 97 10.76 -12.58 -5.94
C GLN A 97 9.76 -11.76 -6.77
N ILE A 98 10.25 -11.09 -7.82
CA ILE A 98 9.38 -10.38 -8.77
C ILE A 98 8.54 -11.40 -9.57
N ASN A 99 7.36 -10.98 -10.02
CA ASN A 99 6.38 -11.84 -10.72
C ASN A 99 5.89 -13.04 -9.90
N THR A 100 6.11 -13.04 -8.58
CA THR A 100 5.58 -14.06 -7.68
C THR A 100 4.42 -13.50 -6.87
N GLY A 101 3.25 -14.11 -7.00
CA GLY A 101 2.03 -13.72 -6.28
C GLY A 101 0.86 -14.65 -6.58
N GLY A 102 -0.12 -14.70 -5.67
CA GLY A 102 -1.34 -15.49 -5.85
C GLY A 102 -2.41 -14.82 -6.72
N LYS A 103 -2.14 -13.61 -7.23
CA LYS A 103 -3.12 -12.74 -7.89
C LYS A 103 -3.25 -12.94 -9.41
N PHE A 104 -2.43 -13.82 -10.01
CA PHE A 104 -2.34 -13.96 -11.47
C PHE A 104 -3.40 -14.87 -12.11
N ASP A 105 -4.06 -15.75 -11.35
CA ASP A 105 -4.89 -16.81 -11.96
C ASP A 105 -6.14 -17.20 -11.16
N SER A 106 -6.84 -16.22 -10.58
CA SER A 106 -8.17 -16.53 -10.02
C SER A 106 -9.17 -15.41 -10.22
N LYS A 107 -10.41 -15.81 -10.56
CA LYS A 107 -11.61 -14.96 -10.49
C LYS A 107 -11.75 -14.27 -9.12
N ALA A 108 -11.13 -14.82 -8.08
CA ALA A 108 -11.11 -14.24 -6.73
C ALA A 108 -10.33 -12.92 -6.64
N PHE A 109 -9.29 -12.68 -7.47
CA PHE A 109 -8.48 -11.45 -7.38
C PHE A 109 -8.79 -10.38 -8.45
N GLN A 110 -9.84 -10.56 -9.27
CA GLN A 110 -10.23 -9.58 -10.31
C GLN A 110 -10.57 -8.18 -9.75
N LYS A 111 -10.98 -8.08 -8.48
CA LYS A 111 -11.27 -6.81 -7.78
C LYS A 111 -10.18 -6.39 -6.78
N SER A 112 -8.99 -6.99 -6.84
CA SER A 112 -7.91 -6.68 -5.90
C SER A 112 -7.25 -5.33 -6.16
N ILE A 113 -6.78 -4.68 -5.10
CA ILE A 113 -6.20 -3.32 -5.17
C ILE A 113 -4.79 -3.36 -5.79
N GLY A 114 -4.01 -4.40 -5.49
CA GLY A 114 -2.63 -4.54 -5.95
C GLY A 114 -2.51 -5.37 -7.23
N LEU A 115 -2.42 -4.71 -8.40
CA LEU A 115 -2.48 -5.34 -9.73
C LEU A 115 -1.15 -5.91 -10.25
N ASN A 116 0.00 -5.38 -9.81
CA ASN A 116 1.27 -5.64 -10.50
C ASN A 116 2.14 -6.70 -9.83
N GLY A 117 1.81 -7.14 -8.62
CA GLY A 117 2.63 -8.12 -7.86
C GLY A 117 4.00 -7.60 -7.39
N VAL A 118 4.33 -6.32 -7.66
CA VAL A 118 5.62 -5.68 -7.34
C VAL A 118 5.60 -4.93 -6.00
N GLY A 119 4.42 -4.48 -5.51
CA GLY A 119 4.25 -3.61 -4.35
C GLY A 119 5.16 -3.90 -3.16
N THR A 120 4.91 -5.00 -2.45
CA THR A 120 5.71 -5.39 -1.27
C THR A 120 7.17 -5.71 -1.60
N LYS A 121 7.49 -6.07 -2.84
CA LYS A 121 8.89 -6.28 -3.27
C LYS A 121 9.61 -4.93 -3.33
N ALA A 122 8.93 -3.89 -3.81
CA ALA A 122 9.44 -2.53 -3.77
C ALA A 122 9.61 -2.05 -2.32
N VAL A 123 8.65 -2.35 -1.43
CA VAL A 123 8.81 -2.06 0.01
C VAL A 123 10.03 -2.74 0.59
N ASN A 124 10.22 -4.04 0.33
CA ASN A 124 11.39 -4.78 0.79
C ASN A 124 12.71 -4.20 0.23
N ALA A 125 12.77 -3.97 -1.08
CA ALA A 125 13.97 -3.44 -1.75
C ALA A 125 14.33 -2.03 -1.27
N LEU A 126 13.34 -1.16 -1.01
CA LEU A 126 13.52 0.24 -0.65
C LEU A 126 13.56 0.49 0.87
N SER A 127 13.62 -0.58 1.68
CA SER A 127 13.71 -0.48 3.13
C SER A 127 15.12 -0.78 3.65
N GLY A 128 15.58 0.03 4.60
CA GLY A 128 16.80 -0.25 5.36
C GLY A 128 16.60 -1.43 6.34
N SER A 129 15.37 -1.62 6.84
CA SER A 129 14.97 -2.84 7.55
C SER A 129 13.58 -3.25 7.11
N PHE A 130 13.38 -4.52 6.82
CA PHE A 130 12.08 -5.09 6.46
C PHE A 130 11.93 -6.46 7.13
N MET A 131 10.79 -6.71 7.75
CA MET A 131 10.44 -7.98 8.37
C MET A 131 9.03 -8.36 7.93
N VAL A 132 8.88 -9.61 7.51
CA VAL A 132 7.58 -10.21 7.27
C VAL A 132 7.44 -11.46 8.14
N GLN A 133 6.28 -11.60 8.76
CA GLN A 133 5.93 -12.74 9.57
C GLN A 133 4.52 -13.21 9.23
N ALA A 134 4.39 -14.49 8.87
CA ALA A 134 3.10 -15.10 8.61
C ALA A 134 2.73 -16.03 9.76
N TYR A 135 1.47 -15.95 10.20
CA TYR A 135 0.83 -16.82 11.17
C TYR A 135 -0.23 -17.63 10.44
N ARG A 136 -0.11 -18.95 10.45
CA ARG A 136 -1.01 -19.84 9.70
C ARG A 136 -0.93 -21.27 10.21
N ASP A 137 -2.09 -21.91 10.37
CA ASP A 137 -2.24 -23.32 10.72
C ASP A 137 -1.47 -23.71 11.99
N GLY A 138 -1.57 -22.86 13.03
CA GLY A 138 -0.88 -23.07 14.32
C GLY A 138 0.64 -22.86 14.27
N LYS A 139 1.17 -22.29 13.18
CA LYS A 139 2.61 -22.10 12.96
C LYS A 139 2.93 -20.68 12.54
N THR A 140 4.21 -20.33 12.64
CA THR A 140 4.75 -19.05 12.20
C THR A 140 6.01 -19.22 11.36
N LYS A 141 6.21 -18.30 10.41
CA LYS A 141 7.45 -18.14 9.66
C LYS A 141 7.84 -16.66 9.69
N VAL A 142 9.10 -16.37 10.00
CA VAL A 142 9.66 -15.01 10.02
C VAL A 142 10.79 -14.93 9.01
N ALA A 143 10.83 -13.86 8.23
CA ALA A 143 11.95 -13.51 7.39
C ALA A 143 12.26 -12.02 7.54
N GLU A 144 13.55 -11.70 7.71
CA GLU A 144 14.04 -10.32 7.80
C GLU A 144 14.99 -10.04 6.64
N PHE A 145 14.97 -8.78 6.22
CA PHE A 145 15.69 -8.28 5.07
C PHE A 145 16.26 -6.90 5.34
N GLN A 146 17.34 -6.59 4.65
CA GLN A 146 17.93 -5.26 4.56
C GLN A 146 18.17 -4.99 3.07
N GLN A 147 17.56 -3.91 2.55
CA GLN A 147 17.70 -3.51 1.14
C GLN A 147 17.32 -4.63 0.15
N GLY A 148 16.27 -5.39 0.47
CA GLY A 148 15.82 -6.55 -0.32
C GLY A 148 16.60 -7.84 -0.10
N LYS A 149 17.74 -7.81 0.60
CA LYS A 149 18.60 -8.97 0.84
C LYS A 149 18.24 -9.62 2.17
N ILE A 150 18.07 -10.94 2.17
CA ILE A 150 17.70 -11.68 3.38
C ILE A 150 18.81 -11.62 4.43
N THR A 151 18.46 -11.28 5.66
CA THR A 151 19.38 -11.21 6.81
C THR A 151 19.05 -12.26 7.86
N ASN A 152 17.78 -12.66 7.95
CA ASN A 152 17.32 -13.73 8.84
C ASN A 152 16.24 -14.56 8.15
N ASP A 153 16.39 -15.88 8.21
CA ASP A 153 15.39 -16.85 7.77
C ASP A 153 15.04 -17.79 8.93
N ALA A 154 14.13 -17.37 9.80
CA ALA A 154 13.77 -18.18 10.97
C ALA A 154 13.06 -19.46 10.52
N PRO A 155 13.37 -20.64 11.08
CA PRO A 155 12.66 -21.86 10.73
C PRO A 155 11.16 -21.75 11.09
N ILE A 156 10.33 -22.53 10.40
CA ILE A 156 8.91 -22.62 10.76
C ILE A 156 8.83 -23.21 12.18
N SER A 157 8.07 -22.54 13.04
CA SER A 157 7.85 -22.96 14.44
C SER A 157 6.38 -22.92 14.81
N GLU A 158 6.01 -23.65 15.86
CA GLU A 158 4.66 -23.64 16.41
C GLU A 158 4.32 -22.28 17.04
N ASN A 159 3.05 -21.89 16.96
CA ASN A 159 2.55 -20.62 17.49
C ASN A 159 1.04 -20.66 17.76
N THR A 160 0.60 -19.95 18.79
CA THR A 160 -0.82 -19.82 19.19
C THR A 160 -1.47 -18.51 18.71
N MET A 161 -0.72 -17.63 18.05
CA MET A 161 -1.24 -16.37 17.53
C MET A 161 -2.26 -16.58 16.42
N ARG A 162 -3.24 -15.67 16.32
CA ARG A 162 -4.26 -15.68 15.27
C ARG A 162 -3.61 -15.59 13.88
N HIS A 163 -4.25 -16.21 12.89
CA HIS A 163 -3.81 -16.21 11.50
C HIS A 163 -3.63 -14.80 10.94
N GLY A 164 -2.80 -14.66 9.90
CA GLY A 164 -2.59 -13.42 9.14
C GLY A 164 -1.12 -13.08 9.00
N THR A 165 -0.84 -11.88 8.50
CA THR A 165 0.52 -11.40 8.24
C THR A 165 0.83 -10.19 9.10
N LEU A 166 2.09 -10.09 9.52
CA LEU A 166 2.71 -8.94 10.15
C LEU A 166 3.84 -8.48 9.23
N THR A 167 3.78 -7.23 8.81
CA THR A 167 4.86 -6.58 8.05
C THR A 167 5.36 -5.39 8.86
N VAL A 168 6.68 -5.30 9.01
CA VAL A 168 7.34 -4.20 9.71
C VAL A 168 8.48 -3.70 8.86
N PHE A 169 8.55 -2.40 8.61
CA PHE A 169 9.62 -1.85 7.78
C PHE A 169 10.01 -0.42 8.18
N SER A 170 11.20 -0.04 7.75
CA SER A 170 11.72 1.33 7.80
C SER A 170 12.32 1.67 6.45
N PRO A 171 11.78 2.66 5.72
CA PRO A 171 12.36 3.12 4.46
C PRO A 171 13.86 3.45 4.59
N ASP A 172 14.62 3.15 3.54
CA ASP A 172 16.07 3.33 3.52
C ASP A 172 16.45 4.82 3.51
N GLU A 173 17.15 5.27 4.56
CA GLU A 173 17.60 6.67 4.70
C GLU A 173 18.60 7.07 3.59
N ASP A 174 19.32 6.13 2.97
CA ASP A 174 20.21 6.45 1.85
C ASP A 174 19.41 6.86 0.59
N ILE A 175 18.18 6.35 0.46
CA ILE A 175 17.28 6.62 -0.68
C ILE A 175 16.37 7.81 -0.38
N PHE A 176 15.69 7.79 0.77
CA PHE A 176 14.67 8.78 1.15
C PHE A 176 15.24 9.97 1.92
N ARG A 177 16.51 9.92 2.32
CA ARG A 177 17.20 10.96 3.12
C ARG A 177 16.44 11.22 4.42
N LYS A 178 16.39 12.47 4.89
CA LYS A 178 15.70 12.86 6.13
C LYS A 178 14.19 12.92 5.91
N TYR A 179 13.51 11.79 5.99
CA TYR A 179 12.05 11.72 5.89
C TYR A 179 11.37 11.61 7.26
N LYS A 180 10.08 11.98 7.30
CA LYS A 180 9.20 11.73 8.44
C LYS A 180 7.76 11.56 7.95
N TYR A 181 7.06 10.57 8.48
CA TYR A 181 5.62 10.43 8.24
C TYR A 181 4.84 11.57 8.90
N ASN A 182 3.97 12.22 8.12
CA ASN A 182 2.92 13.09 8.61
C ASN A 182 1.69 12.24 8.98
N PRO A 183 1.29 12.20 10.26
CA PRO A 183 0.12 11.44 10.70
C PRO A 183 -1.16 11.82 9.94
N GLU A 184 -1.38 13.09 9.64
CA GLU A 184 -2.60 13.55 8.95
C GLU A 184 -2.75 12.93 7.56
N TYR A 185 -1.65 12.79 6.81
CA TYR A 185 -1.68 12.14 5.50
C TYR A 185 -1.97 10.64 5.61
N VAL A 186 -1.42 9.98 6.63
CA VAL A 186 -1.69 8.56 6.89
C VAL A 186 -3.15 8.36 7.33
N GLU A 187 -3.67 9.22 8.20
CA GLU A 187 -5.06 9.19 8.65
C GLU A 187 -6.03 9.40 7.48
N ASN A 188 -5.78 10.40 6.63
CA ASN A 188 -6.62 10.65 5.46
C ASN A 188 -6.61 9.46 4.49
N MET A 189 -5.45 8.83 4.27
CA MET A 189 -5.36 7.60 3.49
C MET A 189 -6.18 6.47 4.13
N ILE A 190 -6.06 6.27 5.45
CA ILE A 190 -6.81 5.24 6.19
C ILE A 190 -8.32 5.50 6.18
N ARG A 191 -8.75 6.76 6.31
CA ARG A 191 -10.16 7.17 6.18
C ARG A 191 -10.73 6.76 4.83
N ASN A 192 -10.02 7.08 3.74
CA ASN A 192 -10.42 6.66 2.40
C ASN A 192 -10.56 5.14 2.31
N TYR A 193 -9.63 4.36 2.86
CA TYR A 193 -9.75 2.91 2.85
C TYR A 193 -10.99 2.40 3.58
N VAL A 194 -11.32 2.92 4.77
CA VAL A 194 -12.49 2.45 5.51
C VAL A 194 -13.79 2.87 4.82
N PHE A 195 -13.85 4.07 4.22
CA PHE A 195 -15.01 4.49 3.41
C PHE A 195 -15.24 3.59 2.19
N LEU A 196 -14.16 3.12 1.57
CA LEU A 196 -14.24 2.26 0.39
C LEU A 196 -14.47 0.78 0.73
N ASN A 197 -14.26 0.39 2.00
CA ASN A 197 -14.32 -1.00 2.45
C ASN A 197 -15.24 -1.11 3.68
N ARG A 198 -16.55 -1.02 3.45
CA ARG A 198 -17.56 -1.08 4.54
C ARG A 198 -17.37 -2.33 5.40
N GLY A 199 -17.34 -2.13 6.72
CA GLY A 199 -17.11 -3.23 7.66
C GLY A 199 -15.63 -3.49 7.99
N LEU A 200 -14.68 -2.90 7.27
CA LEU A 200 -13.27 -2.92 7.63
C LEU A 200 -13.01 -1.98 8.81
N THR A 201 -12.33 -2.48 9.83
CA THR A 201 -11.76 -1.66 10.89
C THR A 201 -10.26 -1.50 10.68
N ILE A 202 -9.76 -0.27 10.67
CA ILE A 202 -8.32 -0.01 10.74
C ILE A 202 -8.03 0.66 12.09
N VAL A 203 -7.14 0.09 12.88
CA VAL A 203 -6.67 0.68 14.14
C VAL A 203 -5.32 1.33 13.89
N PHE A 204 -5.28 2.65 13.77
CA PHE A 204 -4.08 3.41 13.51
C PHE A 204 -3.57 4.08 14.78
N ASN A 205 -2.36 3.70 15.23
CA ASN A 205 -1.74 4.24 16.45
C ASN A 205 -2.67 4.23 17.68
N GLY A 206 -3.58 3.25 17.77
CA GLY A 206 -4.55 3.09 18.85
C GLY A 206 -5.92 3.73 18.59
N GLU A 207 -6.04 4.60 17.57
CA GLU A 207 -7.32 5.18 17.15
C GLU A 207 -8.02 4.26 16.15
N LYS A 208 -9.33 4.12 16.30
CA LYS A 208 -10.16 3.22 15.49
C LYS A 208 -10.84 3.99 14.35
N PHE A 209 -10.57 3.57 13.12
CA PHE A 209 -11.21 4.05 11.91
C PHE A 209 -12.16 2.98 11.37
N TYR A 210 -13.37 3.39 11.02
CA TYR A 210 -14.45 2.52 10.56
C TYR A 210 -15.48 3.35 9.80
N SER A 211 -16.11 2.76 8.79
CA SER A 211 -17.26 3.32 8.09
C SER A 211 -18.36 2.28 7.94
N GLU A 212 -19.58 2.71 8.19
CA GLU A 212 -20.79 1.90 8.07
C GLU A 212 -21.45 2.09 6.70
N ASN A 213 -21.52 3.34 6.22
CA ASN A 213 -22.27 3.69 5.00
C ASN A 213 -21.38 4.06 3.79
N GLY A 214 -20.07 3.86 3.89
CA GLY A 214 -19.13 4.00 2.78
C GLY A 214 -19.01 5.41 2.23
N LEU A 215 -19.26 5.61 0.92
CA LEU A 215 -19.11 6.93 0.28
C LEU A 215 -20.05 7.99 0.85
N ARG A 216 -21.16 7.58 1.46
CA ARG A 216 -22.01 8.50 2.22
C ARG A 216 -21.26 9.08 3.42
N ASP A 217 -20.60 8.25 4.22
CA ASP A 217 -19.84 8.71 5.39
C ASP A 217 -18.66 9.61 4.93
N LEU A 218 -18.05 9.31 3.78
CA LEU A 218 -17.01 10.16 3.17
C LEU A 218 -17.54 11.57 2.90
N LEU A 219 -18.71 11.67 2.26
CA LEU A 219 -19.30 12.95 1.92
C LEU A 219 -19.80 13.71 3.16
N GLU A 220 -20.31 12.99 4.17
CA GLU A 220 -20.65 13.57 5.48
C GLU A 220 -19.41 14.11 6.20
N TYR A 221 -18.26 13.46 6.07
CA TYR A 221 -16.99 13.91 6.65
C TYR A 221 -16.46 15.19 6.00
N HIS A 222 -16.70 15.38 4.70
CA HIS A 222 -16.23 16.54 3.94
C HIS A 222 -17.25 17.68 3.82
N THR A 223 -18.48 17.51 4.31
CA THR A 223 -19.53 18.53 4.19
C THR A 223 -20.29 18.74 5.49
N GLU A 224 -20.47 20.01 5.89
CA GLU A 224 -21.33 20.34 7.03
C GLU A 224 -22.80 20.22 6.66
N GLU A 225 -23.62 19.62 7.53
CA GLU A 225 -25.05 19.42 7.28
C GLU A 225 -25.79 20.74 6.98
N ALA A 226 -25.44 21.82 7.67
CA ALA A 226 -26.04 23.13 7.48
C ALA A 226 -25.72 23.77 6.12
N GLU A 227 -24.64 23.34 5.46
CA GLU A 227 -24.24 23.86 4.16
C GLU A 227 -24.88 23.10 2.99
N ARG A 228 -25.42 21.91 3.26
CA ARG A 228 -26.07 21.04 2.25
C ARG A 228 -27.44 21.60 1.88
N ARG A 229 -27.70 21.75 0.59
CA ARG A 229 -29.00 22.19 0.08
C ARG A 229 -30.08 21.09 0.18
N TYR A 230 -29.66 19.85 0.22
CA TYR A 230 -30.53 18.68 0.35
C TYR A 230 -29.73 17.47 0.89
N PRO A 231 -30.41 16.44 1.44
CA PRO A 231 -29.75 15.24 1.98
C PRO A 231 -28.87 14.53 0.94
N ILE A 232 -27.85 13.81 1.39
CA ILE A 232 -26.97 13.08 0.47
C ILE A 232 -27.77 12.06 -0.34
N ILE A 233 -27.64 12.17 -1.67
CA ILE A 233 -28.14 11.17 -2.60
C ILE A 233 -27.05 10.12 -2.74
N HIS A 234 -27.40 8.85 -2.48
CA HIS A 234 -26.46 7.74 -2.49
C HIS A 234 -27.03 6.62 -3.38
N PHE A 235 -26.28 6.31 -4.43
CA PHE A 235 -26.57 5.22 -5.35
C PHE A 235 -25.49 4.16 -5.22
N GLN A 236 -25.91 2.90 -5.25
CA GLN A 236 -25.00 1.77 -5.17
C GLN A 236 -25.51 0.65 -6.08
N ASP A 237 -24.59 0.12 -6.87
CA ASP A 237 -24.69 -1.08 -7.68
C ASP A 237 -23.46 -1.98 -7.42
N ASP A 238 -23.37 -3.14 -8.06
CA ASP A 238 -22.32 -4.14 -7.85
C ASP A 238 -20.90 -3.65 -8.26
N GLU A 239 -20.84 -2.67 -9.18
CA GLU A 239 -19.59 -2.14 -9.74
C GLU A 239 -19.40 -0.63 -9.53
N ILE A 240 -20.47 0.10 -9.19
CA ILE A 240 -20.46 1.55 -9.09
C ILE A 240 -21.15 1.98 -7.78
N GLU A 241 -20.49 2.87 -7.04
CA GLU A 241 -21.07 3.56 -5.90
C GLU A 241 -20.86 5.07 -6.09
N VAL A 242 -21.92 5.86 -5.90
CA VAL A 242 -21.89 7.33 -6.05
C VAL A 242 -22.65 7.96 -4.90
N ALA A 243 -22.00 8.90 -4.20
CA ALA A 243 -22.64 9.78 -3.22
C ALA A 243 -22.47 11.23 -3.65
N LEU A 244 -23.55 12.02 -3.63
CA LEU A 244 -23.52 13.42 -4.04
C LEU A 244 -24.48 14.31 -3.23
N THR A 245 -24.10 15.57 -3.07
CA THR A 245 -24.92 16.66 -2.53
C THR A 245 -24.43 17.99 -3.11
N HIS A 246 -25.23 19.04 -3.04
CA HIS A 246 -24.81 20.39 -3.41
C HIS A 246 -24.73 21.27 -2.18
N GLY A 247 -23.62 22.00 -2.05
CA GLY A 247 -23.42 23.02 -1.03
C GLY A 247 -23.91 24.40 -1.45
N SER A 248 -23.67 25.39 -0.58
CA SER A 248 -23.94 26.80 -0.88
C SER A 248 -22.76 27.51 -1.55
N THR A 249 -21.57 26.92 -1.51
CA THR A 249 -20.33 27.44 -2.09
C THR A 249 -20.29 27.30 -3.60
N TYR A 250 -19.66 28.26 -4.27
CA TYR A 250 -19.37 28.16 -5.70
C TYR A 250 -18.16 27.26 -5.94
N GLY A 251 -18.26 26.33 -6.88
CA GLY A 251 -17.21 25.38 -7.24
C GLY A 251 -17.66 23.93 -7.13
N GLU A 252 -16.79 23.04 -7.57
CA GLU A 252 -17.01 21.58 -7.58
C GLU A 252 -15.86 20.91 -6.85
N GLN A 253 -16.18 19.89 -6.05
CA GLN A 253 -15.20 19.04 -5.38
C GLN A 253 -15.52 17.59 -5.69
N TYR A 254 -14.50 16.86 -6.13
CA TYR A 254 -14.62 15.47 -6.55
C TYR A 254 -13.70 14.61 -5.70
N TYR A 255 -14.24 13.49 -5.22
CA TYR A 255 -13.49 12.41 -4.58
C TYR A 255 -13.75 11.15 -5.40
N THR A 256 -12.76 10.74 -6.19
CA THR A 256 -12.93 9.66 -7.16
C THR A 256 -11.99 8.51 -6.87
N PHE A 257 -12.49 7.29 -7.09
CA PHE A 257 -11.78 6.07 -6.71
C PHE A 257 -11.96 4.97 -7.74
N VAL A 258 -10.95 4.13 -7.90
CA VAL A 258 -11.01 2.89 -8.68
C VAL A 258 -10.37 1.77 -7.85
N ASN A 259 -11.11 0.69 -7.61
CA ASN A 259 -10.65 -0.47 -6.80
C ASN A 259 -9.97 -0.04 -5.48
N GLY A 260 -10.60 0.85 -4.72
CA GLY A 260 -10.07 1.32 -3.43
C GLY A 260 -8.93 2.34 -3.52
N GLN A 261 -8.48 2.73 -4.71
CA GLN A 261 -7.43 3.73 -4.91
C GLN A 261 -8.02 5.09 -5.29
N ASN A 262 -7.56 6.16 -4.63
CA ASN A 262 -7.93 7.53 -4.95
C ASN A 262 -7.28 7.98 -6.27
N THR A 263 -8.10 8.44 -7.21
CA THR A 263 -7.67 8.95 -8.52
C THR A 263 -7.63 10.48 -8.50
N THR A 264 -6.55 11.06 -7.98
CA THR A 264 -6.42 12.52 -7.81
C THR A 264 -6.45 13.33 -9.12
N GLN A 265 -6.13 12.70 -10.25
CA GLN A 265 -6.20 13.30 -11.59
C GLN A 265 -7.50 12.94 -12.34
N GLY A 266 -8.43 12.27 -11.67
CA GLY A 266 -9.65 11.76 -12.28
C GLY A 266 -9.40 10.59 -13.23
N GLY A 267 -10.18 10.53 -14.31
CA GLY A 267 -10.14 9.46 -15.29
C GLY A 267 -11.45 9.33 -16.03
N THR A 268 -11.61 8.26 -16.81
CA THR A 268 -12.81 8.01 -17.62
C THR A 268 -14.08 7.92 -16.78
N HIS A 269 -13.98 7.41 -15.55
CA HIS A 269 -15.09 7.32 -14.59
C HIS A 269 -15.57 8.67 -14.08
N GLN A 270 -14.69 9.67 -14.01
CA GLN A 270 -15.06 11.03 -13.61
C GLN A 270 -15.63 11.83 -14.78
N SER A 271 -15.17 11.55 -16.00
CA SER A 271 -15.63 12.24 -17.21
C SER A 271 -16.99 11.76 -17.73
N ALA A 272 -17.42 10.56 -17.35
CA ALA A 272 -18.67 9.93 -17.78
C ALA A 272 -19.89 10.50 -17.07
#